data_AF-A0A8H4QBB5-F1
#
_entry.id   AF-A0A8H4QBB5-F1
#
_cell.length_a   1.000
_cell.length_b   1.000
_cell.length_c   1.000
_cell.angle_alpha   90.00
_cell.angle_beta   90.00
_cell.angle_gamma   90.00
#
_symmetry.space_group_name_H-M   'P 1'
#
loop_
_entity.id
_entity.type
_entity.pdbx_description
1 polymer ?
#
loop_
_entity_poly.entity_id
_entity_poly.type
_entity_poly.pdbx_seq_one_letter_code
_entity_poly.pdbx_strand_id
1 'polypeptide(L)'
;MRILCVHGAAINGDIFASKTEKLRALLPADYSFVWPDGEHEVTPIQSLSDTYPGPYLSHLEEITTRGIRRSIERLEACIEEDGPFDGVMAICEVLSF
;
A
#
# COMPACT_ATOMS: atom_id res chain seq x y z
N MET A 1 -10.24 15.44 -3.04
CA MET A 1 -10.04 14.63 -1.82
C MET A 1 -8.60 14.15 -1.73
N ARG A 2 -8.06 13.93 -0.53
CA ARG A 2 -6.73 13.37 -0.31
C ARG A 2 -6.86 11.94 0.23
N ILE A 3 -6.43 10.96 -0.56
CA ILE A 3 -6.64 9.54 -0.30
C ILE A 3 -5.32 8.90 0.12
N LEU A 4 -5.31 8.26 1.28
CA LEU A 4 -4.21 7.40 1.73
C LEU A 4 -4.31 6.04 1.03
N CYS A 5 -3.26 5.64 0.32
CA CYS A 5 -3.25 4.44 -0.51
C CYS A 5 -2.32 3.39 0.08
N VAL A 6 -2.88 2.42 0.80
CA VAL A 6 -2.13 1.36 1.48
C VAL A 6 -2.02 0.16 0.55
N HIS A 7 -0.80 -0.15 0.11
CA HIS A 7 -0.57 -1.27 -0.79
C HIS A 7 -0.75 -2.61 -0.04
N GLY A 8 -0.75 -3.71 -0.80
CA GLY A 8 -0.81 -5.07 -0.27
C GLY A 8 0.56 -5.72 -0.24
N ALA A 9 0.64 -6.98 0.19
CA ALA A 9 1.92 -7.67 0.27
C ALA A 9 2.54 -7.89 -1.12
N ALA A 10 3.87 -7.81 -1.15
CA ALA A 10 4.71 -8.03 -2.32
C ALA A 10 4.49 -7.03 -3.47
N ILE A 11 3.96 -5.85 -3.17
CA ILE A 11 3.98 -4.69 -4.07
C ILE A 11 4.50 -3.48 -3.30
N ASN A 12 4.61 -2.34 -3.98
CA ASN A 12 4.94 -1.05 -3.39
C ASN A 12 3.92 0.01 -3.87
N GLY A 13 4.09 1.26 -3.45
CA GLY A 13 3.25 2.39 -3.82
C GLY A 13 3.14 2.58 -5.33
N ASP A 14 4.24 2.50 -6.07
CA ASP A 14 4.27 2.68 -7.52
C ASP A 14 3.49 1.59 -8.27
N ILE A 15 3.68 0.32 -7.88
CA ILE A 15 2.95 -0.81 -8.44
C ILE A 15 1.46 -0.67 -8.12
N PHE A 16 1.12 -0.23 -6.91
CA PHE A 16 -0.27 -0.01 -6.52
C PHE A 16 -0.91 1.15 -7.31
N ALA A 17 -0.17 2.24 -7.52
CA ALA A 17 -0.59 3.39 -8.32
C ALA A 17 -0.84 3.02 -9.79
N SER A 18 -0.02 2.12 -10.36
CA SER A 18 -0.19 1.56 -11.69
C SER A 18 -1.41 0.64 -11.77
N LYS A 19 -1.57 -0.30 -10.84
CA LYS A 19 -2.71 -1.23 -10.80
C LYS A 19 -4.06 -0.51 -10.65
N THR A 20 -4.07 0.65 -10.01
CA THR A 20 -5.28 1.45 -9.76
C THR A 20 -5.49 2.59 -10.76
N GLU A 21 -4.61 2.77 -11.75
CA GLU A 21 -4.67 3.87 -12.72
C GLU A 21 -6.07 4.04 -13.34
N LYS A 22 -6.66 2.93 -13.83
CA LYS A 22 -7.98 2.95 -14.47
C LYS A 22 -9.10 3.35 -13.51
N LEU A 23 -9.01 2.97 -12.24
CA LEU A 23 -9.96 3.40 -11.22
C LEU A 23 -9.80 4.90 -10.96
N ARG A 24 -8.56 5.37 -10.78
CA ARG A 24 -8.28 6.79 -10.51
C ARG A 24 -8.65 7.70 -11.68
N ALA A 25 -8.56 7.22 -12.92
CA ALA A 25 -9.02 7.93 -14.11
C ALA A 25 -10.54 8.20 -14.12
N LEU A 26 -11.33 7.48 -13.32
CA LEU A 26 -12.78 7.70 -13.17
C LEU A 26 -13.13 8.63 -12.01
N LEU A 27 -12.15 9.02 -11.19
CA LEU A 27 -12.33 9.91 -10.04
C LEU A 27 -12.13 11.37 -10.46
N PRO A 28 -12.67 12.35 -9.70
CA PRO A 28 -12.42 13.76 -9.94
C PRO A 28 -10.92 14.10 -9.99
N ALA A 29 -10.53 14.96 -10.93
CA ALA A 29 -9.12 15.28 -11.19
C ALA A 29 -8.42 16.04 -10.04
N ASP A 30 -9.19 16.61 -9.12
CA ASP A 30 -8.70 17.28 -7.91
C ASP A 30 -8.45 16.31 -6.74
N TYR A 31 -8.58 14.99 -6.97
CA TYR A 31 -8.17 13.99 -5.99
C TYR A 31 -6.65 13.82 -6.02
N SER A 32 -6.07 13.74 -4.83
CA SER A 32 -4.65 13.46 -4.62
C SER A 32 -4.48 12.15 -3.86
N PHE A 33 -3.39 11.44 -4.14
CA PHE A 33 -3.14 10.09 -3.63
C PHE A 33 -1.76 10.05 -3.00
N VAL A 34 -1.66 9.55 -1.77
CA VAL A 34 -0.40 9.36 -1.04
C VAL A 34 -0.15 7.87 -0.88
N TRP A 35 1.06 7.42 -1.20
CA TRP A 35 1.42 6.01 -1.34
C TRP A 35 2.56 5.66 -0.37
N PRO A 36 2.30 5.50 0.93
CA PRO A 36 3.35 5.06 1.85
C PRO A 36 3.78 3.64 1.52
N ASP A 37 5.08 3.41 1.53
CA ASP A 37 5.66 2.08 1.35
C ASP A 37 5.79 1.33 2.68
N GLY A 38 5.61 0.01 2.62
CA GLY A 38 6.04 -0.92 3.67
C GLY A 38 7.57 -0.93 3.82
N GLU A 39 8.07 -1.35 4.98
CA GLU A 39 9.53 -1.43 5.22
C GLU A 39 10.10 -2.84 5.08
N HIS A 40 9.25 -3.84 4.81
CA HIS A 40 9.67 -5.24 4.84
C HIS A 40 9.75 -5.79 3.43
N GLU A 41 10.95 -6.14 2.97
CA GLU A 41 11.13 -6.83 1.70
C GLU A 41 10.53 -8.24 1.76
N VAL A 42 9.79 -8.59 0.71
CA VAL A 42 9.16 -9.90 0.57
C VAL A 42 9.35 -10.45 -0.84
N THR A 43 9.26 -11.77 -0.99
CA THR A 43 9.37 -12.41 -2.30
C THR A 43 8.02 -12.36 -3.03
N PRO A 44 7.93 -11.80 -4.24
CA PRO A 44 6.71 -11.80 -5.03
C PRO A 44 6.48 -13.18 -5.66
N ILE A 45 5.24 -13.42 -6.10
CA ILE A 45 4.97 -14.50 -7.07
C ILE A 45 5.57 -14.14 -8.43
N GLN A 46 5.97 -15.15 -9.21
CA GLN A 46 6.66 -14.96 -10.50
C GLN A 46 5.88 -14.05 -11.46
N SER A 47 4.57 -14.23 -11.59
CA SER A 47 3.76 -13.44 -12.51
C SER A 47 3.76 -11.94 -12.19
N LEU A 48 3.98 -11.58 -10.92
CA LEU A 48 4.08 -10.19 -10.50
C LEU A 48 5.44 -9.61 -10.86
N SER A 49 6.53 -10.35 -10.61
CA SER A 49 7.88 -9.91 -10.95
C SER A 49 8.17 -9.91 -12.45
N ASP A 50 7.47 -10.74 -13.23
CA ASP A 50 7.51 -10.71 -14.69
C ASP A 50 6.93 -9.41 -15.27
N THR A 51 6.03 -8.75 -14.53
CA THR A 51 5.28 -7.57 -15.02
C THR A 51 5.79 -6.26 -14.42
N TYR A 52 6.14 -6.26 -13.13
CA TYR A 52 6.50 -5.05 -12.40
C TYR A 52 7.89 -5.18 -11.78
N PRO A 53 8.77 -4.19 -11.95
CA PRO A 53 10.03 -4.15 -11.20
C PRO A 53 9.75 -3.92 -9.71
N GLY A 54 10.62 -4.47 -8.85
CA GLY A 54 10.59 -4.19 -7.41
C GLY A 54 11.04 -2.76 -7.05
N PRO A 55 11.21 -2.46 -5.75
CA PRO A 55 11.19 -3.40 -4.63
C PRO A 55 9.78 -3.94 -4.32
N TYR A 56 9.71 -5.14 -3.72
CA TYR A 56 8.46 -5.77 -3.30
C TYR A 56 8.38 -5.72 -1.79
N LEU A 57 7.36 -5.03 -1.27
CA LEU A 57 7.31 -4.63 0.13
C LEU A 57 6.04 -5.17 0.81
N SER A 58 6.06 -5.21 2.14
CA SER A 58 4.88 -5.44 2.97
C SER A 58 4.90 -4.48 4.14
N HIS A 59 3.71 -4.09 4.59
CA HIS A 59 3.54 -3.34 5.82
C HIS A 59 3.67 -4.23 7.06
N LEU A 60 3.63 -5.56 6.90
CA LEU A 60 3.75 -6.54 7.98
C LEU A 60 5.11 -7.25 7.94
N GLU A 61 5.84 -7.24 9.05
CA GLU A 61 7.02 -8.08 9.26
C GLU A 61 6.64 -9.55 9.43
N GLU A 62 5.58 -9.80 10.22
CA GLU A 62 5.06 -11.12 10.55
C GLU A 62 3.53 -11.04 10.70
N ILE A 63 2.83 -12.12 10.34
CA ILE A 63 1.38 -12.24 10.53
C ILE A 63 1.09 -12.64 12.00
N THR A 64 1.37 -11.72 12.91
CA THR A 64 1.10 -11.85 14.34
C THR A 64 0.34 -10.63 14.85
N THR A 65 -0.35 -10.74 15.98
CA THR A 65 -1.00 -9.58 16.62
C THR A 65 -0.01 -8.45 16.94
N ARG A 66 1.27 -8.77 17.15
CA ARG A 66 2.32 -7.77 17.35
C ARG A 66 2.71 -7.09 16.04
N GLY A 67 2.91 -7.85 14.96
CA GLY A 67 3.21 -7.32 13.63
C GLY A 67 2.10 -6.40 13.11
N ILE A 68 0.84 -6.83 13.23
CA ILE A 68 -0.32 -6.02 12.84
C ILE A 68 -0.39 -4.72 13.62
N ARG A 69 -0.18 -4.75 14.95
CA ARG A 69 -0.18 -3.53 15.77
C ARG A 69 0.91 -2.54 15.33
N ARG A 70 2.13 -3.01 15.08
CA ARG A 70 3.24 -2.16 14.61
C ARG A 70 2.94 -1.51 13.25
N SER A 71 2.32 -2.27 12.34
CA SER A 71 1.89 -1.76 11.05
C SER A 71 0.83 -0.67 11.20
N ILE A 72 -0.16 -0.88 12.07
CA ILE A 72 -1.17 0.13 12.40
C ILE A 72 -0.52 1.39 13.00
N GLU A 73 0.34 1.24 14.00
CA GLU A 73 1.05 2.37 14.65
C GLU A 73 1.82 3.23 13.63
N ARG A 74 2.42 2.60 12.61
CA ARG A 74 3.13 3.32 11.53
C ARG A 74 2.19 4.04 10.58
N LEU A 75 1.05 3.43 10.22
CA LEU A 75 0.03 4.09 9.40
C LEU A 75 -0.63 5.24 10.17
N GLU A 76 -0.86 5.08 11.47
CA GLU A 76 -1.34 6.15 12.35
C GLU A 76 -0.35 7.32 12.39
N ALA A 77 0.95 7.07 12.56
CA ALA A 77 1.98 8.11 12.48
C ALA A 77 1.96 8.84 11.13
N CYS A 78 1.83 8.11 10.01
CA CYS A 78 1.67 8.73 8.69
C CYS A 78 0.40 9.59 8.59
N ILE A 79 -0.72 9.16 9.19
CA ILE A 79 -1.95 9.96 9.24
C ILE A 79 -1.77 11.23 10.07
N GLU A 80 -1.04 11.16 11.18
CA GLU A 80 -0.75 12.32 12.03
C GLU A 80 0.20 13.32 11.36
N GLU A 81 1.24 12.83 10.67
CA GLU A 81 2.26 13.67 10.03
C GLU A 81 1.79 14.25 8.69
N ASP A 82 1.19 13.42 7.85
CA ASP A 82 0.84 13.80 6.48
C ASP A 82 -0.65 14.08 6.29
N GLY A 83 -1.49 13.89 7.30
CA GLY A 83 -2.92 14.15 7.22
C GLY A 83 -3.30 15.64 7.11
N PRO A 84 -4.61 15.95 7.16
CA PRO A 84 -5.73 15.01 7.19
C PRO A 84 -5.93 14.33 5.83
N PHE A 85 -6.45 13.10 5.86
CA PHE A 85 -6.90 12.35 4.70
C PHE A 85 -8.44 12.28 4.69
N ASP A 86 -9.03 12.37 3.50
CA ASP A 86 -10.48 12.28 3.30
C ASP A 86 -10.97 10.82 3.15
N GLY A 87 -10.05 9.88 2.93
CA GLY A 87 -10.37 8.48 2.75
C GLY A 87 -9.14 7.58 2.60
N VAL A 88 -9.39 6.27 2.60
CA VAL A 88 -8.38 5.22 2.43
C VAL A 88 -8.75 4.32 1.26
N MET A 89 -7.77 3.99 0.42
CA MET A 89 -7.85 2.97 -0.60
C MET A 89 -6.81 1.90 -0.31
N ALA A 90 -7.21 0.64 -0.14
CA ALA A 90 -6.30 -0.43 0.26
C ALA A 90 -6.56 -1.76 -0.45
N ILE A 91 -5.52 -2.57 -0.58
CA ILE A 91 -5.52 -3.93 -1.14
C ILE A 91 -4.87 -4.88 -0.13
N CYS A 92 -5.36 -6.13 -0.08
CA CYS A 92 -5.01 -7.14 0.93
C CYS A 92 -3.50 -7.29 1.21
N GLU A 93 -3.12 -7.18 2.49
CA GLU A 93 -1.76 -7.42 3.01
C GLU A 93 -1.43 -8.90 3.26
N VAL A 94 -2.41 -9.80 3.17
CA VAL A 94 -2.20 -11.24 3.40
C VAL A 94 -2.34 -12.00 2.08
N LEU A 95 -1.28 -12.71 1.69
CA LEU A 95 -1.33 -13.71 0.63
C LEU A 95 -1.67 -15.07 1.24
N SER A 96 -2.82 -15.63 0.88
CA SER A 96 -3.13 -17.04 1.13
C SER A 96 -2.47 -17.86 0.02
N PHE A 97 -1.52 -18.73 0.37
CA PHE A 97 -0.96 -19.76 -0.52
C PHE A 97 -1.70 -21.07 -0.35
#